data_AF-A0A536TC97-F1
#
_entry.id   AF-A0A536TC97-F1
#
_cell.length_a   1.000
_cell.length_b   1.000
_cell.length_c   1.000
_cell.angle_alpha   90.00
_cell.angle_beta   90.00
_cell.angle_gamma   90.00
#
_symmetry.space_group_name_H-M   'P 1'
#
loop_
_entity.id
_entity.type
_entity.pdbx_description
1 polymer ?
#
loop_
_entity_poly.entity_id
_entity_poly.type
_entity_poly.pdbx_seq_one_letter_code
_entity_poly.pdbx_strand_id
1 'polypeptide(L)'
;MCASVGVHSALLRGIEPFPTAELKDYDPGFVAGWVVERYQIDLVAAAKTARDAMDAKLRQLCAEQIPGDTYRNLDVRSNYSEQTFKHILAPIWLRSYNFGARAFQAVMNGYTGAIQGEYPKSWIKVMLLVIAIIVALVIALSLGSHR
;
A
#
# COMPACT_ATOMS: atom_id res chain seq x y z
N MET A 1 5.70 -7.86 -2.49
CA MET A 1 6.57 -6.86 -3.18
C MET A 1 6.54 -7.10 -4.67
N CYS A 2 6.49 -6.04 -5.47
CA CYS A 2 6.59 -6.12 -6.92
C CYS A 2 8.04 -5.91 -7.35
N ALA A 3 8.52 -6.68 -8.34
CA ALA A 3 9.90 -6.63 -8.83
C ALA A 3 10.14 -5.55 -9.91
N SER A 4 9.09 -4.86 -10.36
CA SER A 4 9.14 -3.73 -11.30
C SER A 4 9.07 -2.40 -10.55
N VAL A 5 9.78 -1.40 -11.06
CA VAL A 5 9.79 -0.02 -10.54
C VAL A 5 8.78 0.90 -11.25
N GLY A 6 8.12 0.43 -12.31
CA GLY A 6 7.20 1.24 -13.12
C GLY A 6 5.89 1.61 -12.40
N VAL A 7 5.57 0.91 -11.30
CA VAL A 7 4.38 1.14 -10.49
C VAL A 7 4.77 1.65 -9.11
N HIS A 8 4.09 2.69 -8.64
CA HIS A 8 4.32 3.22 -7.29
C HIS A 8 4.03 2.15 -6.23
N SER A 9 5.04 1.86 -5.38
CA SER A 9 4.98 0.77 -4.40
C SER A 9 3.86 0.95 -3.37
N ALA A 10 3.51 2.20 -3.03
CA ALA A 10 2.41 2.50 -2.11
C ALA A 10 1.05 2.09 -2.68
N LEU A 11 0.83 2.25 -3.99
CA LEU A 11 -0.41 1.86 -4.65
C LEU A 11 -0.53 0.33 -4.70
N LEU A 12 0.58 -0.38 -4.95
CA LEU A 12 0.61 -1.84 -4.94
C LEU A 12 0.28 -2.43 -3.57
N ARG A 13 0.80 -1.85 -2.48
CA ARG A 13 0.41 -2.28 -1.13
C ARG A 13 -1.08 -2.06 -0.85
N GLY A 14 -1.67 -1.02 -1.43
CA GLY A 14 -3.10 -0.71 -1.27
C GLY A 14 -4.05 -1.69 -1.96
N ILE A 15 -3.55 -2.55 -2.87
CA ILE A 15 -4.36 -3.55 -3.57
C ILE A 15 -4.05 -5.00 -3.12
N GLU A 16 -3.24 -5.16 -2.08
CA GLU A 16 -3.08 -6.44 -1.38
C GLU A 16 -4.39 -6.82 -0.64
N PRO A 17 -4.69 -8.11 -0.45
CA PRO A 17 -3.82 -9.28 -0.66
C PRO A 17 -3.84 -9.82 -2.11
N PHE A 18 -2.71 -10.39 -2.52
CA PHE A 18 -2.61 -11.19 -3.74
C PHE A 18 -2.93 -12.67 -3.45
N PRO A 19 -3.46 -13.43 -4.42
CA PRO A 19 -3.83 -14.83 -4.22
C PRO A 19 -2.59 -15.74 -4.15
N THR A 20 -1.94 -15.80 -2.99
CA THR A 20 -0.75 -16.65 -2.79
C THR A 20 -1.09 -18.10 -2.44
N ALA A 21 -2.34 -18.40 -2.08
CA ALA A 21 -2.78 -19.75 -1.72
C ALA A 21 -3.24 -20.58 -2.93
N GLU A 22 -3.71 -19.93 -3.99
CA GLU A 22 -4.30 -20.56 -5.19
C GLU A 22 -3.37 -20.43 -6.41
N LEU A 23 -2.07 -20.58 -6.19
CA LEU A 23 -1.07 -20.48 -7.25
C LEU A 23 -1.14 -21.69 -8.18
N LYS A 24 -1.08 -21.42 -9.48
CA LYS A 24 -0.90 -22.43 -10.53
C LYS A 24 0.54 -22.46 -11.02
N ASP A 25 0.94 -23.59 -11.57
CA ASP A 25 2.25 -23.71 -12.22
C ASP A 25 2.40 -22.68 -13.34
N TYR A 26 3.62 -22.17 -13.48
CA TYR A 26 3.93 -21.15 -14.46
C TYR A 26 3.85 -21.71 -15.88
N ASP A 27 2.97 -21.14 -16.70
CA ASP A 27 2.89 -21.39 -18.14
C ASP A 27 3.61 -20.26 -18.92
N PRO A 28 4.65 -20.57 -19.71
CA PRO A 28 5.31 -19.58 -20.57
C PRO A 28 4.36 -18.83 -21.52
N GLY A 29 3.20 -19.42 -21.85
CA GLY A 29 2.16 -18.80 -22.65
C GLY A 29 1.62 -17.48 -22.07
N PHE A 30 1.73 -17.24 -20.76
CA PHE A 30 1.29 -15.98 -20.14
C PHE A 30 2.14 -14.76 -20.53
N VAL A 31 3.40 -14.97 -20.91
CA VAL A 31 4.33 -13.89 -21.31
C VAL A 31 4.72 -13.97 -22.78
N ALA A 32 4.40 -15.07 -23.46
CA ALA A 32 4.70 -15.27 -24.87
C ALA A 32 4.07 -14.16 -25.73
N GLY A 33 4.88 -13.49 -26.54
CA GLY A 33 4.43 -12.41 -27.42
C GLY A 33 4.28 -11.04 -26.76
N TRP A 34 4.55 -10.91 -25.45
CA TRP A 34 4.49 -9.64 -24.72
C TRP A 34 5.89 -9.16 -24.34
N VAL A 35 6.12 -7.85 -24.41
CA VAL A 35 7.33 -7.24 -23.86
C VAL A 35 7.18 -7.18 -22.34
N VAL A 36 7.92 -8.03 -21.64
CA VAL A 36 7.94 -8.07 -20.18
C VAL A 36 9.19 -7.39 -19.63
N GLU A 37 9.01 -6.61 -18.57
CA GLU A 37 10.12 -6.03 -17.85
C GLU A 37 10.85 -7.12 -17.05
N ARG A 38 12.18 -7.13 -17.11
CA ARG A 38 12.98 -7.99 -16.23
C ARG A 38 12.93 -7.45 -14.80
N TYR A 39 13.03 -8.35 -13.84
CA TYR A 39 13.17 -7.99 -12.43
C TYR A 39 14.32 -7.00 -12.24
N GLN A 40 14.04 -5.88 -11.57
CA GLN A 40 15.05 -4.84 -11.32
C GLN A 40 15.52 -4.83 -9.87
N ILE A 41 14.82 -5.54 -8.98
CA ILE A 41 15.11 -5.56 -7.54
C ILE A 41 15.98 -6.77 -7.23
N ASP A 42 17.07 -6.51 -6.51
CA ASP A 42 17.96 -7.54 -5.96
C ASP A 42 17.22 -8.43 -4.93
N LEU A 43 17.44 -9.74 -5.01
CA LEU A 43 16.75 -10.72 -4.16
C LEU A 43 17.07 -10.52 -2.67
N VAL A 44 18.32 -10.16 -2.33
CA VAL A 44 18.74 -9.93 -0.94
C VAL A 44 18.05 -8.68 -0.38
N ALA A 45 17.96 -7.62 -1.19
CA ALA A 45 17.22 -6.41 -0.80
C ALA A 45 15.72 -6.68 -0.61
N ALA A 46 15.12 -7.47 -1.50
CA ALA A 46 13.72 -7.89 -1.39
C ALA A 46 13.48 -8.77 -0.15
N ALA A 47 14.38 -9.72 0.12
CA ALA A 47 14.34 -10.60 1.29
C ALA A 47 14.37 -9.79 2.61
N LYS A 48 15.31 -8.85 2.70
CA LYS A 48 15.43 -7.97 3.87
C LYS A 48 14.15 -7.16 4.09
N THR A 49 13.65 -6.52 3.04
CA THR A 49 12.44 -5.69 3.13
C THR A 49 11.20 -6.52 3.50
N ALA A 50 11.13 -7.77 3.06
CA ALA A 50 10.04 -8.68 3.42
C ALA A 50 10.13 -9.07 4.91
N ARG A 51 11.35 -9.31 5.40
CA ARG A 51 11.62 -9.61 6.80
C ARG A 51 11.29 -8.44 7.72
N ASP A 52 11.69 -7.23 7.35
CA ASP A 52 11.35 -6.01 8.08
C ASP A 52 9.82 -5.82 8.19
N ALA A 53 9.08 -6.13 7.12
CA ALA A 53 7.61 -6.08 7.13
C ALA A 53 6.99 -7.17 8.03
N MET A 54 7.53 -8.39 8.02
CA MET A 54 7.11 -9.46 8.91
C MET A 54 7.41 -9.14 10.38
N ASP A 55 8.60 -8.60 10.69
CA ASP A 55 9.00 -8.20 12.04
C ASP A 55 8.10 -7.06 12.56
N ALA A 56 7.79 -6.07 11.72
CA ALA A 56 6.85 -5.00 12.07
C ALA A 56 5.45 -5.55 12.38
N LYS A 57 4.95 -6.48 11.56
CA LYS A 57 3.64 -7.10 11.78
C LYS A 57 3.63 -7.97 13.04
N LEU A 58 4.69 -8.75 13.28
CA LEU A 58 4.85 -9.55 14.49
C LEU A 58 4.85 -8.66 15.74
N ARG A 59 5.59 -7.55 15.71
CA ARG A 59 5.61 -6.58 16.80
C ARG A 59 4.23 -5.99 17.07
N GLN A 60 3.45 -5.67 16.03
CA GLN A 60 2.07 -5.22 16.17
C GLN A 60 1.20 -6.30 16.82
N LEU A 61 1.28 -7.55 16.36
CA LEU A 61 0.50 -8.66 16.93
C LEU A 61 0.86 -8.94 18.39
N CYS A 62 2.14 -8.83 18.75
CA CYS A 62 2.57 -8.94 20.14
C CYS A 62 2.05 -7.77 20.98
N ALA A 63 2.08 -6.55 20.44
CA ALA A 63 1.55 -5.37 21.13
C ALA A 63 0.05 -5.45 21.39
N GLU A 64 -0.74 -5.97 20.43
CA GLU A 64 -2.18 -6.18 20.56
C GLU A 64 -2.56 -7.21 21.65
N GLN A 65 -1.63 -8.10 22.01
CA GLN A 65 -1.84 -9.09 23.07
C GLN A 65 -1.52 -8.56 24.48
N ILE A 66 -0.91 -7.38 24.60
CA ILE A 66 -0.57 -6.80 25.90
C ILE A 66 -1.86 -6.19 26.49
N PRO A 67 -2.34 -6.65 27.64
CA PRO A 67 -3.49 -6.03 28.29
C PRO A 67 -3.12 -4.65 28.81
N GLY A 68 -3.66 -3.59 28.20
CA GLY A 68 -3.51 -2.19 28.62
C GLY A 68 -3.37 -1.21 27.44
N ASP A 69 -3.54 0.08 27.71
CA ASP A 69 -3.53 1.13 26.67
C ASP A 69 -2.12 1.50 26.17
N THR A 70 -1.07 1.15 26.94
CA THR A 70 0.33 1.45 26.59
C THR A 70 1.26 0.32 27.02
N TYR A 71 2.34 0.14 26.26
CA TYR A 71 3.44 -0.76 26.58
C TYR A 71 4.77 -0.03 26.42
N ARG A 72 5.79 -0.46 27.16
CA ARG A 72 7.16 0.07 27.08
C ARG A 72 8.15 -1.08 27.03
N ASN A 73 9.25 -0.91 26.30
CA ASN A 73 10.34 -1.89 26.18
C ASN A 73 9.90 -3.27 25.70
N LEU A 74 8.94 -3.34 24.76
CA LEU A 74 8.55 -4.59 24.13
C LEU A 74 9.74 -5.15 23.32
N ASP A 75 10.33 -6.25 23.81
CA ASP A 75 11.33 -7.06 23.11
C ASP A 75 10.62 -8.20 22.38
N VAL A 76 10.79 -8.27 21.06
CA VAL A 76 10.19 -9.33 20.23
C VAL A 76 11.33 -10.01 19.50
N ARG A 77 11.51 -11.31 19.78
CA ARG A 77 12.54 -12.14 19.15
C ARG A 77 11.88 -13.09 18.18
N SER A 78 12.02 -12.80 16.89
CA SER A 78 11.53 -13.64 15.80
C SER A 78 12.62 -14.65 15.38
N ASN A 79 12.23 -15.91 15.18
CA ASN A 79 13.08 -16.91 14.54
C ASN A 79 12.37 -17.41 13.28
N TYR A 80 13.08 -17.39 12.15
CA TYR A 80 12.52 -17.71 10.85
C TYR A 80 13.26 -18.90 10.25
N SER A 81 12.60 -20.05 10.16
CA SER A 81 13.09 -21.27 9.48
C SER A 81 12.44 -21.45 8.11
N GLU A 82 13.07 -22.23 7.23
CA GLU A 82 12.52 -22.66 5.93
C GLU A 82 12.04 -21.51 5.01
N GLN A 83 12.71 -20.37 5.09
CA GLN A 83 12.39 -19.22 4.25
C GLN A 83 12.64 -19.55 2.78
N THR A 84 11.58 -19.62 2.00
CA THR A 84 11.64 -19.83 0.55
C THR A 84 11.22 -18.57 -0.19
N PHE A 85 11.79 -18.39 -1.39
CA PHE A 85 11.40 -17.31 -2.29
C PHE A 85 10.73 -17.92 -3.52
N LYS A 86 9.51 -17.47 -3.79
CA LYS A 86 8.76 -17.85 -4.99
C LYS A 86 8.45 -16.60 -5.78
N HIS A 87 8.82 -16.61 -7.06
CA HIS A 87 8.39 -15.58 -7.99
C HIS A 87 7.02 -15.98 -8.55
N ILE A 88 6.05 -15.08 -8.46
CA ILE A 88 4.68 -15.31 -8.93
C ILE A 88 4.29 -14.22 -9.90
N LEU A 89 3.46 -14.57 -10.89
CA LEU A 89 2.78 -13.60 -11.73
C LEU A 89 1.39 -13.36 -11.13
N ALA A 90 1.13 -12.12 -10.71
CA ALA A 90 -0.15 -11.70 -10.19
C ALA A 90 -0.85 -10.79 -11.21
N PRO A 91 -2.15 -11.01 -11.51
CA PRO A 91 -2.88 -10.18 -12.45
C PRO A 91 -3.14 -8.80 -11.83
N ILE A 92 -2.60 -7.75 -12.45
CA ILE A 92 -2.87 -6.36 -12.08
C ILE A 92 -3.26 -5.57 -13.32
N TRP A 93 -4.22 -4.67 -13.15
CA TRP A 93 -4.56 -3.67 -14.16
C TRP A 93 -3.92 -2.35 -13.76
N LEU A 94 -3.11 -1.78 -14.64
CA LEU A 94 -2.45 -0.49 -14.45
C LEU A 94 -2.98 0.51 -15.48
N ARG A 95 -3.40 1.67 -15.01
CA ARG A 95 -3.73 2.82 -15.85
C ARG A 95 -2.89 4.01 -15.44
N SER A 96 -2.05 4.46 -16.35
CA SER A 96 -1.23 5.67 -16.18
C SER A 96 -1.81 6.80 -17.03
N TYR A 97 -1.97 7.98 -16.44
CA TYR A 97 -2.49 9.16 -17.14
C TYR A 97 -1.80 10.42 -16.66
N ASN A 98 -1.63 11.39 -17.56
CA ASN A 98 -1.01 12.67 -17.23
C ASN A 98 -2.10 13.71 -16.99
N PHE A 99 -1.98 14.47 -15.90
CA PHE A 99 -2.83 15.61 -15.63
C PHE A 99 -1.95 16.84 -15.39
N GLY A 100 -1.90 17.73 -16.39
CA GLY A 100 -0.93 18.81 -16.44
C GLY A 100 0.50 18.27 -16.55
N ALA A 101 1.40 18.73 -15.66
CA ALA A 101 2.80 18.31 -15.62
C ALA A 101 3.08 17.09 -14.72
N ARG A 102 2.05 16.48 -14.12
CA ARG A 102 2.21 15.34 -13.20
C ARG A 102 1.56 14.08 -13.78
N ALA A 103 2.28 12.97 -13.67
CA ALA A 103 1.77 11.64 -13.98
C ALA A 103 1.01 11.08 -12.77
N PHE A 104 -0.10 10.41 -13.02
CA PHE A 104 -0.94 9.76 -12.04
C PHE A 104 -1.13 8.29 -12.43
N GLN A 105 -1.21 7.42 -11.44
CA GLN A 105 -1.43 6.00 -11.64
C GLN A 105 -2.65 5.53 -10.87
N ALA A 106 -3.44 4.66 -11.50
CA ALA A 106 -4.47 3.86 -10.87
C ALA A 106 -4.16 2.39 -11.12
N VAL A 107 -4.20 1.60 -10.05
CA VAL A 107 -3.96 0.16 -10.06
C VAL A 107 -5.18 -0.57 -9.53
N MET A 108 -5.43 -1.74 -10.08
CA MET A 108 -6.47 -2.64 -9.62
C MET A 108 -5.93 -4.06 -9.56
N ASN A 109 -6.23 -4.77 -8.48
CA ASN A 109 -5.97 -6.19 -8.35
C ASN A 109 -6.98 -6.96 -9.21
N GLY A 110 -6.49 -7.72 -10.19
CA GLY A 110 -7.32 -8.47 -11.13
C GLY A 110 -8.00 -9.70 -10.53
N TYR A 111 -7.59 -10.12 -9.33
CA TYR A 111 -8.21 -11.24 -8.60
C TYR A 111 -9.24 -10.75 -7.58
N THR A 112 -8.88 -9.80 -6.71
CA THR A 112 -9.79 -9.31 -5.65
C THR A 112 -10.70 -8.16 -6.10
N GLY A 113 -10.36 -7.46 -7.19
CA GLY A 113 -11.03 -6.24 -7.61
C GLY A 113 -10.69 -5.02 -6.77
N ALA A 114 -9.76 -5.11 -5.81
CA ALA A 114 -9.31 -3.97 -5.01
C ALA A 114 -8.68 -2.89 -5.90
N ILE A 115 -9.11 -1.64 -5.74
CA ILE A 115 -8.66 -0.50 -6.55
C ILE A 115 -7.95 0.50 -5.66
N GLN A 116 -6.77 0.93 -6.07
CA GLN A 116 -6.06 2.04 -5.46
C GLN A 116 -5.58 2.97 -6.57
N GLY A 117 -5.82 4.27 -6.42
CA GLY A 117 -5.39 5.22 -7.43
C GLY A 117 -5.10 6.59 -6.87
N GLU A 118 -4.17 7.27 -7.54
CA GLU A 118 -3.91 8.67 -7.32
C GLU A 118 -4.86 9.49 -8.20
N TYR A 119 -5.33 10.60 -7.66
CA TYR A 119 -6.20 11.52 -8.38
C TYR A 119 -5.80 12.96 -8.06
N PRO A 120 -5.95 13.89 -9.03
CA PRO A 120 -5.63 15.29 -8.82
C PRO A 120 -6.61 15.90 -7.80
N LYS A 121 -6.10 16.30 -6.65
CA LYS A 121 -6.88 17.04 -5.65
C LYS A 121 -6.91 18.51 -6.05
N SER A 122 -8.11 19.06 -6.22
CA SER A 122 -8.28 20.50 -6.48
C SER A 122 -8.01 21.28 -5.20
N TRP A 123 -6.89 21.98 -5.16
CA TRP A 123 -6.47 22.80 -4.01
C TRP A 123 -7.52 23.84 -3.63
N ILE A 124 -8.22 24.42 -4.62
CA ILE A 124 -9.30 25.40 -4.40
C ILE A 124 -10.45 24.79 -3.60
N LYS A 125 -10.88 23.57 -3.94
CA LYS A 125 -11.96 22.87 -3.21
C LYS A 125 -11.55 22.57 -1.77
N VAL A 126 -10.29 22.15 -1.55
CA VAL A 126 -9.76 21.90 -0.20
C VAL A 126 -9.70 23.20 0.60
N MET A 127 -9.23 24.29 0.00
CA MET A 127 -9.16 25.59 0.66
C MET A 127 -10.54 26.12 1.06
N LEU A 128 -11.52 26.06 0.17
CA LEU A 128 -12.89 26.47 0.46
C LEU A 128 -13.50 25.64 1.61
N LEU A 129 -13.26 24.33 1.62
CA LEU A 129 -13.71 23.46 2.71
C LEU A 129 -13.06 23.88 4.05
N VAL A 130 -11.76 24.14 4.07
CA VAL A 130 -11.04 24.58 5.27
C VAL A 130 -11.59 25.93 5.78
N ILE A 131 -11.79 26.91 4.88
CA ILE A 131 -12.37 28.21 5.25
C ILE A 131 -13.78 28.03 5.83
N ALA A 132 -14.62 27.21 5.21
CA ALA A 132 -15.98 26.96 5.68
C ALA A 132 -15.99 26.35 7.10
N ILE A 133 -15.08 25.41 7.38
CA ILE A 133 -14.92 24.81 8.73
C ILE A 133 -14.49 25.87 9.74
N ILE A 134 -13.53 26.73 9.40
CA ILE A 134 -13.06 27.81 10.29
C ILE A 134 -14.21 28.78 10.60
N VAL A 135 -14.95 29.22 9.59
CA VAL A 135 -16.09 30.13 9.76
C VAL A 135 -17.16 29.49 10.66
N ALA A 136 -17.49 28.22 10.43
CA ALA A 136 -18.45 27.50 11.27
C ALA A 136 -17.99 27.39 12.74
N LEU A 137 -16.70 27.16 12.97
CA LEU A 137 -16.10 27.13 14.31
C LEU A 137 -16.17 28.49 15.00
N VAL A 138 -15.85 29.58 14.31
CA VAL A 138 -15.92 30.94 14.85
C VAL A 138 -17.36 31.30 15.23
N ILE A 139 -18.32 30.96 14.37
CA ILE A 139 -19.75 31.17 14.64
C ILE A 139 -20.18 30.35 15.87
N ALA A 140 -19.84 29.06 15.92
CA ALA A 140 -20.20 28.18 17.04
C ALA A 140 -19.61 28.67 18.37
N LEU A 141 -18.35 29.13 18.39
CA LEU A 141 -17.70 29.71 19.56
C LEU A 141 -18.34 31.05 19.97
N SER A 142 -18.71 31.88 19.01
CA SER A 142 -19.42 33.14 19.29
C SER A 142 -20.81 32.90 19.89
N LEU A 143 -21.59 31.95 19.34
CA LEU A 143 -22.90 31.57 19.89
C LEU A 143 -22.79 30.86 21.25
N GLY A 144 -21.74 30.08 21.48
CA GLY A 144 -21.45 29.46 22.77
C GLY A 144 -20.99 30.44 23.85
N SER A 145 -20.31 31.52 23.45
CA SER A 145 -19.89 32.60 24.36
C SER A 145 -21.02 33.55 24.77
N HIS A 146 -22.16 33.52 24.06
CA HIS A 146 -23.33 34.38 24.31
C HIS A 146 -24.46 33.68 25.08
N ARG A 147 -24.25 32.46 25.61
CA ARG A 147 -25.13 31.76 26.56
C ARG A 147 -24.43 31.61 27.90
#